data_AF-A0A6J5X4A0-F1
#
_entry.id   AF-A0A6J5X4A0-F1
#
_cell.length_a   1.000
_cell.length_b   1.000
_cell.length_c   1.000
_cell.angle_alpha   90.00
_cell.angle_beta   90.00
_cell.angle_gamma   90.00
#
_symmetry.space_group_name_H-M   'P 1'
#
loop_
_entity.id
_entity.type
_entity.pdbx_description
1 polymer ?
#
loop_
_entity_poly.entity_id
_entity_poly.type
_entity_poly.pdbx_seq_one_letter_code
_entity_poly.pdbx_strand_id
1 'polypeptide(L)'
;MHGLRHLQLGQNQLTNDGLREILDSCPHLESLDLRHCFNLNLEGDLGKRCTEQIKQLRLPNDSSDDYEFPATPYGFANFWEYIGSNDCEDPNCYDDLNDYAYEAYNDQGFSDESDF
;
A
#
# COMPACT_ATOMS: atom_id res chain seq x y z
N MET A 1 -18.73 -9.71 -6.73
CA MET A 1 -17.52 -10.55 -6.83
C MET A 1 -17.65 -11.68 -5.81
N HIS A 2 -17.83 -12.95 -6.21
CA HIS A 2 -18.28 -14.00 -5.28
C HIS A 2 -17.16 -14.83 -4.61
N GLY A 3 -15.90 -14.37 -4.65
CA GLY A 3 -14.77 -15.15 -4.13
C GLY A 3 -13.63 -14.35 -3.50
N LEU A 4 -13.75 -13.02 -3.40
CA LEU A 4 -12.70 -12.22 -2.77
C LEU A 4 -12.72 -12.46 -1.26
N ARG A 5 -11.60 -12.95 -0.72
CA ARG A 5 -11.42 -13.26 0.70
C ARG A 5 -10.37 -12.40 1.39
N HIS A 6 -9.44 -11.84 0.64
CA HIS A 6 -8.35 -11.03 1.16
C HIS A 6 -8.22 -9.77 0.31
N LEU A 7 -8.15 -8.61 0.96
CA LEU A 7 -8.00 -7.33 0.31
C LEU A 7 -7.08 -6.43 1.13
N GLN A 8 -6.13 -5.78 0.47
CA GLN A 8 -5.19 -4.84 1.07
C GLN A 8 -5.26 -3.53 0.31
N LEU A 9 -5.53 -2.43 1.02
CA LEU A 9 -5.72 -1.09 0.45
C LEU A 9 -4.83 -0.06 1.13
N GLY A 10 -3.61 -0.45 1.52
CA GLY A 10 -2.71 0.44 2.26
C GLY A 10 -2.39 1.74 1.51
N GLN A 11 -2.25 2.85 2.26
CA GLN A 11 -1.94 4.18 1.72
C GLN A 11 -2.92 4.69 0.65
N ASN A 12 -4.17 4.20 0.67
CA ASN A 12 -5.20 4.61 -0.27
C ASN A 12 -6.06 5.76 0.29
N GLN A 13 -6.57 6.62 -0.59
CA GLN A 13 -7.55 7.65 -0.24
C GLN A 13 -8.99 7.09 -0.07
N LEU A 14 -9.12 5.89 0.50
CA LEU A 14 -10.39 5.19 0.62
C LEU A 14 -11.36 6.01 1.47
N THR A 15 -12.59 6.17 0.99
CA THR A 15 -13.66 6.87 1.70
C THR A 15 -14.55 5.89 2.45
N ASN A 16 -15.33 6.40 3.42
CA ASN A 16 -16.30 5.59 4.17
C ASN A 16 -17.34 4.91 3.26
N ASP A 17 -17.76 5.59 2.19
CA ASP A 17 -18.73 5.05 1.25
C ASP A 17 -18.10 3.96 0.36
N GLY A 18 -16.87 4.17 -0.10
CA GLY A 18 -16.13 3.12 -0.81
C GLY A 18 -15.92 1.87 0.05
N LEU A 19 -15.62 2.04 1.35
CA LEU A 19 -15.51 0.92 2.28
C LEU A 19 -16.84 0.18 2.45
N ARG A 20 -17.98 0.88 2.52
CA ARG A 20 -19.31 0.25 2.56
C ARG A 20 -19.59 -0.57 1.31
N GLU A 21 -19.32 -0.01 0.14
CA GLU A 21 -19.52 -0.71 -1.14
C GLU A 21 -18.66 -1.98 -1.24
N ILE A 22 -17.43 -1.94 -0.75
CA ILE A 22 -16.56 -3.14 -0.67
C ILE A 22 -17.19 -4.21 0.22
N LEU A 23 -17.64 -3.84 1.42
CA LEU A 23 -18.26 -4.76 2.38
C LEU A 23 -19.57 -5.34 1.84
N ASP A 24 -20.35 -4.56 1.07
CA ASP A 24 -21.59 -5.00 0.41
C ASP A 24 -21.32 -5.93 -0.78
N SER A 25 -20.30 -5.60 -1.59
CA SER A 25 -19.97 -6.33 -2.82
C SER A 25 -19.19 -7.63 -2.57
N CYS A 26 -18.54 -7.74 -1.39
CA CYS A 26 -17.66 -8.85 -1.01
C CYS A 26 -18.12 -9.50 0.30
N PRO A 27 -19.20 -10.30 0.29
CA PRO A 27 -19.77 -10.91 1.50
C PRO A 27 -18.87 -12.00 2.12
N HIS A 28 -17.88 -12.50 1.37
CA HIS A 28 -16.94 -13.52 1.83
C HIS A 28 -15.56 -12.96 2.17
N LEU A 29 -15.42 -11.64 2.29
CA LEU A 29 -14.16 -11.02 2.65
C LEU A 29 -13.79 -11.41 4.09
N GLU A 30 -12.65 -12.06 4.26
CA GLU A 30 -12.17 -12.56 5.55
C GLU A 30 -11.02 -11.71 6.10
N SER A 31 -10.24 -11.08 5.23
CA SER A 31 -9.12 -10.21 5.59
C SER A 31 -9.19 -8.88 4.85
N LEU A 32 -9.00 -7.81 5.60
CA LEU A 32 -9.01 -6.45 5.10
C LEU A 32 -7.91 -5.65 5.79
N ASP A 33 -6.98 -5.10 5.01
CA ASP A 33 -5.93 -4.21 5.50
C ASP A 33 -6.17 -2.77 5.04
N LEU A 34 -6.38 -1.89 6.02
CA LEU A 34 -6.69 -0.46 5.85
C LEU A 34 -5.57 0.44 6.39
N ARG A 35 -4.37 -0.09 6.66
CA ARG A 35 -3.24 0.70 7.20
C ARG A 35 -2.95 1.92 6.32
N HIS A 36 -2.71 3.06 6.95
CA HIS A 36 -2.52 4.35 6.27
C HIS A 36 -3.73 4.88 5.48
N CYS A 37 -4.94 4.30 5.61
CA CYS A 37 -6.19 4.88 5.09
C CYS A 37 -6.80 5.89 6.08
N PHE A 38 -6.15 7.04 6.26
CA PHE A 38 -6.51 8.01 7.30
C PHE A 38 -7.81 8.80 7.05
N ASN A 39 -8.38 8.69 5.85
CA ASN A 39 -9.66 9.33 5.50
C ASN A 39 -10.89 8.59 6.07
N LEU A 40 -10.68 7.40 6.65
CA LEU A 40 -11.76 6.57 7.18
C LEU A 40 -12.16 7.00 8.59
N ASN A 41 -13.46 7.10 8.82
CA ASN A 41 -14.04 7.20 10.15
C ASN A 41 -14.60 5.82 10.53
N LEU A 42 -13.82 5.07 11.30
CA LEU A 42 -14.21 3.75 11.80
C LEU A 42 -14.89 3.81 13.17
N GLU A 43 -15.25 5.01 13.65
CA GLU A 43 -16.11 5.14 14.83
C GLU A 43 -17.57 4.81 14.46
N GLY A 44 -18.24 4.04 15.32
CA GLY A 44 -19.65 3.68 15.15
C GLY A 44 -19.89 2.46 14.24
N ASP A 45 -20.97 2.51 13.45
CA ASP A 45 -21.53 1.33 12.78
C ASP A 45 -20.60 0.76 11.69
N LEU A 46 -19.83 1.61 11.01
CA LEU A 46 -18.92 1.15 9.94
C LEU A 46 -17.77 0.32 10.51
N GLY A 47 -17.14 0.80 11.60
CA GLY A 47 -16.11 0.03 12.30
C GLY A 47 -16.66 -1.24 12.92
N LYS A 48 -17.84 -1.17 13.55
CA LYS A 48 -18.53 -2.35 14.10
C LYS A 48 -18.77 -3.40 13.02
N ARG A 49 -19.30 -3.00 11.87
CA ARG A 49 -19.50 -3.88 10.72
C ARG A 49 -18.19 -4.51 10.24
N CYS A 50 -17.11 -3.74 10.15
CA CYS A 50 -15.80 -4.27 9.79
C CYS A 50 -15.36 -5.37 10.78
N THR A 51 -15.49 -5.13 12.09
CA THR A 51 -15.11 -6.13 13.11
C THR A 51 -16.00 -7.37 13.15
N GLU A 52 -17.26 -7.25 12.74
CA GLU A 52 -18.20 -8.39 12.69
C GLU A 52 -18.03 -9.25 11.43
N GLN A 53 -17.76 -8.62 10.28
CA GLN A 53 -17.66 -9.31 8.99
C GLN A 53 -16.23 -9.84 8.71
N ILE A 54 -15.21 -9.09 9.12
CA ILE A 54 -13.81 -9.36 8.77
C ILE A 54 -13.11 -10.07 9.94
N LYS A 55 -12.50 -11.22 9.66
CA LYS A 55 -11.74 -11.99 10.67
C LYS A 55 -10.38 -11.39 10.97
N GLN A 56 -9.72 -10.89 9.92
CA GLN A 56 -8.41 -10.25 10.03
C GLN A 56 -8.47 -8.83 9.50
N LEU A 57 -8.71 -7.89 10.41
CA LEU A 57 -8.78 -6.46 10.13
C LEU A 57 -7.50 -5.79 10.59
N ARG A 58 -6.83 -5.05 9.70
CA ARG A 58 -5.76 -4.10 10.07
C ARG A 58 -6.27 -2.68 9.91
N LEU A 59 -6.18 -1.89 10.97
CA LEU A 59 -6.72 -0.54 11.04
C LEU A 59 -5.73 0.50 10.48
N PRO A 60 -6.19 1.72 10.15
CA PRO A 60 -5.33 2.78 9.61
C PRO A 60 -4.07 3.08 10.42
N ASN A 61 -4.14 2.94 11.75
CA ASN A 61 -3.04 3.24 12.67
C ASN A 61 -2.29 1.99 13.17
N ASP A 62 -2.61 0.80 12.67
CA ASP A 62 -1.88 -0.41 13.05
C ASP A 62 -0.46 -0.36 12.50
N SER A 63 0.48 -0.97 13.23
CA SER A 63 1.87 -1.06 12.81
C SER A 63 2.01 -1.72 11.43
N SER A 64 2.91 -1.15 10.62
CA SER A 64 3.37 -1.67 9.34
C SER A 64 4.76 -2.30 9.42
N ASP A 65 5.25 -2.57 10.63
CA ASP A 65 6.60 -3.12 10.84
C ASP A 65 6.74 -4.58 10.35
N ASP A 66 5.63 -5.26 10.07
CA ASP A 66 5.58 -6.59 9.45
C ASP A 66 5.68 -6.54 7.92
N TYR A 67 5.70 -5.36 7.30
CA TYR A 67 6.22 -5.26 5.94
C TYR A 67 7.72 -5.54 5.98
N GLU A 68 8.15 -6.60 5.29
CA GLU A 68 9.56 -6.93 5.04
C GLU A 68 10.33 -5.81 4.32
N PHE A 69 9.63 -4.73 3.93
CA PHE A 69 10.18 -3.51 3.39
C PHE A 69 9.85 -2.33 4.32
N PRO A 70 10.84 -1.75 5.03
CA PRO A 70 10.59 -0.68 5.97
C PRO A 70 10.18 0.58 5.22
N ALA A 71 8.90 0.94 5.29
CA ALA A 71 8.37 2.23 4.87
C ALA A 71 8.86 3.33 5.84
N THR A 72 10.15 3.61 5.82
CA THR A 72 10.68 4.82 6.43
C THR A 72 10.32 6.02 5.55
N PRO A 73 10.31 7.25 6.09
CA PRO A 73 10.23 8.47 5.28
C PRO A 73 11.39 8.63 4.28
N TYR A 74 12.39 7.74 4.37
CA TYR A 74 13.54 7.58 3.48
C TYR A 74 13.42 6.31 2.60
N GLY A 75 12.20 5.83 2.36
CA GLY A 75 11.89 4.56 1.68
C GLY A 75 12.38 4.41 0.23
N PHE A 76 12.98 5.46 -0.34
CA PHE A 76 13.72 5.39 -1.62
C PHE A 76 15.24 5.54 -1.44
N ALA A 77 15.71 6.27 -0.41
CA ALA A 77 17.13 6.47 -0.18
C ALA A 77 17.82 5.18 0.29
N ASN A 78 17.15 4.40 1.14
CA ASN A 78 17.66 3.10 1.58
C ASN A 78 17.37 1.99 0.57
N PHE A 79 16.42 2.20 -0.35
CA PHE A 79 16.22 1.30 -1.49
C PHE A 79 17.46 1.30 -2.38
N TRP A 80 18.02 2.48 -2.69
CA TRP A 80 19.23 2.61 -3.50
C TRP A 80 20.49 2.09 -2.80
N GLU A 81 20.60 2.25 -1.47
CA GLU A 81 21.71 1.69 -0.68
C GLU A 81 21.64 0.15 -0.58
N TYR A 82 20.44 -0.42 -0.56
CA TYR A 82 20.20 -1.87 -0.56
C TYR A 82 20.40 -2.51 -1.94
N ILE A 83 19.84 -1.88 -3.00
CA ILE A 83 19.98 -2.29 -4.40
C ILE A 83 21.42 -2.08 -4.90
N GLY A 84 22.11 -1.06 -4.39
CA GLY A 84 23.53 -0.78 -4.65
C GLY A 84 24.52 -1.65 -3.87
N SER A 85 24.05 -2.45 -2.90
CA SER A 85 24.90 -3.36 -2.10
C SER A 85 24.84 -4.82 -2.53
N ASN A 86 24.09 -5.17 -3.58
CA ASN A 86 24.14 -6.53 -4.10
C ASN A 86 25.28 -6.68 -5.10
N ASP A 87 26.28 -7.48 -4.72
CA ASP A 87 27.32 -8.06 -5.57
C ASP A 87 26.71 -8.90 -6.71
N CYS A 88 26.01 -8.26 -7.65
CA CYS A 88 25.56 -8.87 -8.88
C CYS A 88 26.59 -8.57 -9.97
N GLU A 89 27.33 -9.60 -10.40
CA GLU A 89 28.20 -9.52 -11.58
C GLU A 89 27.39 -9.45 -12.89
N ASP A 90 26.05 -9.51 -12.81
CA ASP A 90 25.14 -9.44 -13.95
C ASP A 90 24.61 -8.01 -14.16
N PRO A 91 25.04 -7.31 -15.24
CA PRO A 91 24.63 -5.94 -15.53
C PRO A 91 23.12 -5.79 -15.83
N ASN A 92 22.38 -6.89 -16.03
CA ASN A 92 20.94 -6.85 -16.32
C ASN A 92 20.06 -7.10 -15.09
N CYS A 93 20.64 -7.19 -13.88
CA CYS A 93 19.86 -7.37 -12.65
C CYS A 93 18.97 -6.14 -12.31
N TYR A 94 19.18 -5.01 -12.99
CA TYR A 94 18.59 -3.71 -12.65
C TYR A 94 17.40 -3.30 -13.54
N ASP A 95 17.19 -3.96 -14.68
CA ASP A 95 16.29 -3.39 -15.71
C ASP A 95 14.80 -3.54 -15.37
N ASP A 96 14.38 -4.59 -14.66
CA ASP A 96 12.95 -4.84 -14.39
C ASP A 96 12.37 -3.95 -13.27
N LEU A 97 13.20 -3.38 -12.39
CA LEU A 97 12.76 -2.56 -11.24
C LEU A 97 12.92 -1.06 -11.47
N ASN A 98 13.82 -0.67 -12.37
CA ASN A 98 14.08 0.74 -12.65
C ASN A 98 12.98 1.35 -13.53
N ASP A 99 12.33 0.55 -14.39
CA ASP A 99 11.24 1.01 -15.26
C ASP A 99 10.01 1.44 -14.43
N TYR A 100 9.69 0.68 -13.37
CA TYR A 100 8.62 1.05 -12.43
C TYR A 100 8.96 2.25 -11.55
N ALA A 101 10.23 2.43 -11.20
CA ALA A 101 10.68 3.57 -10.41
C ALA A 101 10.63 4.87 -11.22
N TYR A 102 11.12 4.86 -12.46
CA TYR A 102 11.14 6.04 -13.33
C TYR A 102 9.74 6.56 -13.66
N GLU A 103 8.80 5.65 -13.96
CA GLU A 103 7.40 6.01 -14.23
C GLU A 103 6.72 6.60 -12.99
N ALA A 104 7.02 6.07 -11.78
CA ALA A 104 6.49 6.62 -10.52
C ALA A 104 7.07 8.00 -10.15
N TYR A 105 8.33 8.28 -10.50
CA TYR A 105 8.94 9.60 -10.30
C TYR A 105 8.35 10.66 -11.25
N ASN A 106 8.08 10.28 -12.50
CA ASN A 106 7.56 11.21 -13.50
C ASN A 106 6.06 11.50 -13.34
N ASP A 107 5.25 10.57 -12.81
CA ASP A 107 3.81 10.78 -12.59
C ASP A 107 3.52 11.78 -11.44
N GLN A 108 4.47 12.00 -10.54
CA GLN A 108 4.38 13.03 -9.48
C GLN A 108 4.68 14.46 -9.97
N GLY A 109 4.94 14.67 -11.26
CA GLY A 109 5.10 16.01 -11.82
C GLY A 109 6.37 16.76 -11.36
N PHE A 110 7.38 16.05 -10.85
CA PHE A 110 8.71 16.64 -10.71
C PHE A 110 9.36 16.68 -12.09
N SER A 111 9.17 17.80 -12.78
CA SER A 111 9.95 18.12 -13.96
C SER A 111 11.41 18.21 -13.54
N ASP A 112 12.26 17.36 -14.11
CA ASP A 112 13.70 17.43 -13.97
C ASP A 112 14.19 18.68 -14.73
N GLU A 113 14.05 19.87 -14.12
CA GLU A 113 14.83 21.03 -14.51
C GLU A 113 16.14 21.03 -13.73
N SER A 114 17.06 20.19 -14.19
CA SER A 114 18.47 20.27 -13.84
C SER A 114 19.35 20.34 -15.11
N ASP A 115 19.02 21.28 -16.00
CA ASP A 115 20.04 21.91 -16.83
C ASP A 115 20.61 23.10 -16.04
N PHE A 116 21.83 22.96 -15.49
CA PHE A 116 22.96 23.91 -15.50
C PHE A 116 24.06 23.52 -14.51
#